data_AF-A0A4Q3VW47-F1
#
_entry.id   AF-A0A4Q3VW47-F1
#
_cell.length_a   1.000
_cell.length_b   1.000
_cell.length_c   1.000
_cell.angle_alpha   90.00
_cell.angle_beta   90.00
_cell.angle_gamma   90.00
#
_symmetry.space_group_name_H-M   'P 1'
#
loop_
_entity.id
_entity.type
_entity.pdbx_description
1 polymer ?
#
loop_
_entity_poly.entity_id
_entity_poly.type
_entity_poly.pdbx_seq_one_letter_code
_entity_poly.pdbx_strand_id
1 'polypeptide(L)'
;MTGPCGRSWVERSSHSSNSHAIRFALRKKEQSHLCDVARPLLPPRKLQAFENAPPHRSRSSRTRFVPRESCLCLRRTFGKTAIDPHPPASVNVSVAIRPFNDQAGLLATMSEKLAPPAVRWDLSALASGLDDPRLEEYWQSAEALSEEFATRYRDKVAELSATEMAEAIGTIEAIYQTVAKPGGYASLRFSTDSGDPAIGAFLQKQRERGTGLSVKLMFFELELQAMDGERVEELLSDPALADFAHFVRTTRTYSPFRLSEAEEVVLEETANTGSRAWQRLHEELLGNHKFHFHRPGKDEVEEMTEQDVLSLLRDADRLVRQAAADSLTSGLAQHQRTLVFLYNTLLADKATEDRLRNMEYPEQSRHLSNELDKETVDLVIRLCREHYPLVARFYEVKREILGLPELTHIDRYAPLFEAEEEVSWEEGRKIVVDSFAGFSEEMARRADEFFTENWIDAEPRA
;
A
#
# COMPACT_ATOMS: atom_id res chain seq x y z
N MET A 1 35.50 12.36 -9.13
CA MET A 1 34.49 13.42 -8.99
C MET A 1 33.34 13.12 -9.94
N THR A 2 32.44 12.23 -9.54
CA THR A 2 31.17 11.89 -10.21
C THR A 2 30.39 11.05 -9.20
N GLY A 3 29.38 11.62 -8.55
CA GLY A 3 28.59 10.96 -7.51
C GLY A 3 27.44 10.12 -8.09
N PRO A 4 27.00 9.03 -7.45
CA PRO A 4 25.82 8.31 -7.88
C PRO A 4 24.56 8.71 -7.07
N CYS A 5 23.48 8.83 -7.83
CA CYS A 5 22.11 9.08 -7.41
C CYS A 5 21.54 7.83 -6.71
N GLY A 6 21.41 7.88 -5.38
CA GLY A 6 20.67 6.88 -4.60
C GLY A 6 19.18 7.25 -4.55
N ARG A 7 18.31 6.33 -4.96
CA ARG A 7 16.84 6.44 -4.79
C ARG A 7 16.42 5.37 -3.78
N SER A 8 15.92 5.81 -2.63
CA SER A 8 15.38 4.95 -1.59
C SER A 8 13.95 4.52 -1.94
N TRP A 9 13.67 3.23 -1.78
CA TRP A 9 12.32 2.69 -1.78
C TRP A 9 11.81 2.67 -0.36
N VAL A 10 10.77 3.46 -0.07
CA VAL A 10 10.10 3.48 1.25
C VAL A 10 8.78 2.73 1.13
N GLU A 11 8.57 1.84 2.08
CA GLU A 11 7.41 0.99 2.27
C GLU A 11 6.12 1.81 2.48
N ARG A 12 5.02 1.33 1.89
CA ARG A 12 3.73 2.05 1.84
C ARG A 12 3.06 2.07 3.20
N SER A 13 3.19 3.18 3.92
CA SER A 13 2.29 3.53 5.02
C SER A 13 1.30 4.60 4.57
N SER A 14 0.01 4.32 4.79
CA SER A 14 -1.14 5.10 4.37
C SER A 14 -1.31 6.39 5.17
N HIS A 15 -0.57 7.44 4.82
CA HIS A 15 -0.80 8.80 5.33
C HIS A 15 -1.16 9.73 4.15
N SER A 16 -2.41 10.23 4.12
CA SER A 16 -2.98 11.01 3.01
C SER A 16 -2.28 12.36 2.78
N SER A 17 -1.53 12.88 3.74
CA SER A 17 -0.74 14.12 3.62
C SER A 17 0.53 13.96 2.77
N ASN A 18 1.01 12.73 2.54
CA ASN A 18 2.17 12.46 1.66
C ASN A 18 1.80 12.19 0.20
N SER A 19 0.51 12.27 -0.16
CA SER A 19 0.04 11.98 -1.52
C SER A 19 0.64 12.94 -2.57
N HIS A 20 1.00 14.17 -2.20
CA HIS A 20 1.57 15.16 -3.11
C HIS A 20 3.04 14.84 -3.47
N ALA A 21 3.89 14.51 -2.49
CA ALA A 21 5.28 14.14 -2.72
C ALA A 21 5.44 12.79 -3.46
N ILE A 22 4.52 11.86 -3.25
CA ILE A 22 4.57 10.50 -3.84
C ILE A 22 4.13 10.49 -5.31
N ARG A 23 3.25 11.41 -5.75
CA ARG A 23 2.80 11.51 -7.16
C ARG A 23 3.92 11.85 -8.13
N PHE A 24 4.98 12.54 -7.69
CA PHE A 24 6.08 12.97 -8.57
C PHE A 24 7.13 11.88 -8.86
N ALA A 25 7.30 10.90 -7.98
CA ALA A 25 8.48 10.01 -8.03
C ALA A 25 8.32 8.73 -8.86
N LEU A 26 7.11 8.36 -9.29
CA LEU A 26 6.84 7.08 -9.94
C LEU A 26 6.52 7.24 -11.43
N ARG A 27 7.26 6.49 -12.27
CA ARG A 27 7.11 6.28 -13.74
C ARG A 27 7.99 7.09 -14.71
N LYS A 28 9.18 7.56 -14.30
CA LYS A 28 10.12 8.20 -15.25
C LYS A 28 10.79 7.25 -16.28
N LYS A 29 10.53 5.92 -16.32
CA LYS A 29 11.26 5.03 -17.27
C LYS A 29 10.71 3.63 -17.59
N GLU A 30 9.46 3.29 -17.27
CA GLU A 30 8.96 1.91 -17.49
C GLU A 30 8.30 1.67 -18.86
N GLN A 31 7.81 2.71 -19.56
CA GLN A 31 7.04 2.49 -20.79
C GLN A 31 7.88 2.16 -22.03
N SER A 32 9.18 2.47 -22.07
CA SER A 32 10.00 2.14 -23.25
C SER A 32 10.60 0.72 -23.23
N HIS A 33 10.78 0.10 -22.06
CA HIS A 33 11.40 -1.23 -21.96
C HIS A 33 10.41 -2.39 -21.89
N LEU A 34 9.17 -2.18 -21.43
CA LEU A 34 8.16 -3.26 -21.34
C LEU A 34 7.71 -3.79 -22.71
N CYS A 35 7.77 -2.97 -23.77
CA CYS A 35 7.42 -3.42 -25.13
C CYS A 35 8.45 -4.35 -25.77
N ASP A 36 9.73 -4.27 -25.38
CA ASP A 36 10.79 -5.12 -25.95
C ASP A 36 11.00 -6.43 -25.17
N VAL A 37 10.63 -6.47 -23.88
CA VAL A 37 10.78 -7.66 -23.03
C VAL A 37 9.62 -8.65 -23.19
N ALA A 38 8.43 -8.20 -23.61
CA ALA A 38 7.25 -9.06 -23.80
C ALA A 38 7.26 -9.89 -25.10
N ARG A 39 8.27 -9.71 -25.97
CA ARG A 39 8.27 -10.28 -27.33
C ARG A 39 8.60 -11.78 -27.48
N PRO A 40 9.23 -12.51 -26.53
CA PRO A 40 9.50 -13.94 -26.73
C PRO A 40 8.59 -14.92 -25.97
N LEU A 41 7.52 -14.49 -25.30
CA LEU A 41 6.70 -15.40 -24.44
C LEU A 41 5.45 -16.03 -25.09
N LEU A 42 5.38 -16.13 -26.42
CA LEU A 42 4.23 -16.79 -27.09
C LEU A 42 4.67 -17.86 -28.11
N PRO A 43 4.09 -19.08 -28.06
CA PRO A 43 4.44 -20.16 -28.98
C PRO A 43 3.96 -19.88 -30.43
N PRO A 44 4.68 -20.36 -31.46
CA PRO A 44 4.47 -19.96 -32.84
C PRO A 44 3.32 -20.73 -33.49
N ARG A 45 2.07 -20.25 -33.32
CA ARG A 45 0.96 -20.60 -34.24
C ARG A 45 -0.27 -19.68 -34.23
N LYS A 46 -0.16 -18.45 -33.70
CA LYS A 46 -1.24 -17.44 -33.78
C LYS A 46 -0.76 -16.04 -34.22
N LEU A 47 0.29 -15.96 -35.02
CA LEU A 47 0.85 -14.70 -35.54
C LEU A 47 0.31 -14.26 -36.91
N GLN A 48 -0.57 -15.04 -37.56
CA GLN A 48 -1.05 -14.74 -38.92
C GLN A 48 -2.44 -14.07 -39.01
N ALA A 49 -3.07 -13.71 -37.89
CA ALA A 49 -4.40 -13.07 -37.90
C ALA A 49 -4.40 -11.57 -37.51
N PHE A 50 -3.24 -11.00 -37.15
CA PHE A 50 -3.13 -9.59 -36.71
C PHE A 50 -2.46 -8.66 -37.71
N GLU A 51 -1.86 -9.16 -38.81
CA GLU A 51 -1.10 -8.34 -39.76
C GLU A 51 -1.94 -7.73 -40.91
N ASN A 52 -3.26 -7.95 -40.97
CA ASN A 52 -4.10 -7.48 -42.09
C ASN A 52 -5.39 -6.75 -41.68
N ALA A 53 -5.32 -5.74 -40.80
CA ALA A 53 -6.44 -4.82 -40.54
C ALA A 53 -6.05 -3.37 -40.87
N PRO A 54 -6.77 -2.66 -41.76
CA PRO A 54 -6.45 -1.28 -42.14
C PRO A 54 -6.91 -0.26 -41.08
N PRO A 55 -6.30 0.94 -41.01
CA PRO A 55 -6.50 1.88 -39.92
C PRO A 55 -7.82 2.67 -40.09
N HIS A 56 -8.67 2.66 -39.06
CA HIS A 56 -9.88 3.47 -39.03
C HIS A 56 -9.59 4.89 -38.54
N ARG A 57 -9.87 5.87 -39.43
CA ARG A 57 -9.92 7.30 -39.15
C ARG A 57 -11.13 7.67 -38.29
N SER A 58 -10.95 8.75 -37.53
CA SER A 58 -11.96 9.49 -36.78
C SER A 58 -13.19 9.89 -37.61
N ARG A 59 -14.37 9.87 -36.98
CA ARG A 59 -15.49 10.76 -37.33
C ARG A 59 -16.45 10.96 -36.16
N SER A 60 -16.70 12.23 -35.89
CA SER A 60 -17.76 12.80 -35.08
C SER A 60 -19.15 12.44 -35.61
N SER A 61 -20.12 12.19 -34.72
CA SER A 61 -21.48 12.74 -34.84
C SER A 61 -22.33 12.45 -33.61
N ARG A 62 -22.97 13.51 -33.10
CA ARG A 62 -24.09 13.53 -32.16
C ARG A 62 -25.27 12.68 -32.68
N THR A 63 -25.90 11.91 -31.80
CA THR A 63 -27.38 11.85 -31.67
C THR A 63 -27.83 11.14 -30.39
N ARG A 64 -28.75 11.79 -29.65
CA ARG A 64 -29.58 11.22 -28.58
C ARG A 64 -30.48 10.11 -29.15
N PHE A 65 -30.81 9.09 -28.35
CA PHE A 65 -32.19 8.63 -28.09
C PHE A 65 -32.22 7.49 -27.03
N VAL A 66 -33.19 7.58 -26.14
CA VAL A 66 -33.71 6.60 -25.15
C VAL A 66 -35.24 6.62 -25.35
N PRO A 67 -36.12 5.67 -24.91
CA PRO A 67 -36.04 4.24 -24.53
C PRO A 67 -37.08 3.35 -25.27
N ARG A 68 -37.05 2.01 -25.08
CA ARG A 68 -38.19 1.15 -24.60
C ARG A 68 -37.98 -0.37 -24.78
N GLU A 69 -38.16 -1.07 -23.66
CA GLU A 69 -38.98 -2.27 -23.40
C GLU A 69 -39.31 -3.32 -24.50
N SER A 70 -38.99 -4.58 -24.13
CA SER A 70 -39.83 -5.79 -24.20
C SER A 70 -39.84 -6.72 -25.43
N CYS A 71 -39.63 -8.01 -25.10
CA CYS A 71 -40.27 -9.23 -25.61
C CYS A 71 -39.61 -10.12 -26.70
N LEU A 72 -39.39 -11.37 -26.25
CA LEU A 72 -39.73 -12.66 -26.88
C LEU A 72 -38.86 -13.25 -28.01
N CYS A 73 -38.18 -14.33 -27.62
CA CYS A 73 -38.13 -15.66 -28.26
C CYS A 73 -38.24 -15.74 -29.80
N LEU A 74 -37.18 -16.25 -30.44
CA LEU A 74 -37.32 -17.17 -31.57
C LEU A 74 -36.15 -18.16 -31.63
N ARG A 75 -36.50 -19.43 -31.45
CA ARG A 75 -35.68 -20.63 -31.67
C ARG A 75 -35.24 -20.70 -33.15
N ARG A 76 -33.98 -21.05 -33.39
CA ARG A 76 -33.59 -21.82 -34.60
C ARG A 76 -32.53 -22.86 -34.23
N THR A 77 -32.94 -24.12 -34.37
CA THR A 77 -32.14 -25.34 -34.37
C THR A 77 -31.47 -25.54 -35.73
N PHE A 78 -30.25 -26.06 -35.76
CA PHE A 78 -29.61 -27.04 -36.68
C PHE A 78 -28.08 -26.88 -36.51
N GLY A 79 -27.25 -27.91 -36.34
CA GLY A 79 -27.43 -29.35 -36.37
C GLY A 79 -26.29 -30.05 -35.64
N LYS A 80 -26.53 -31.32 -35.29
CA LYS A 80 -25.59 -32.21 -34.60
C LYS A 80 -24.50 -32.68 -35.57
N THR A 81 -23.24 -32.54 -35.18
CA THR A 81 -22.15 -33.45 -35.54
C THR A 81 -21.47 -33.89 -34.25
N ALA A 82 -21.54 -35.20 -34.01
CA ALA A 82 -20.95 -35.87 -32.88
C ALA A 82 -19.42 -35.83 -32.99
N ILE A 83 -18.76 -35.42 -31.91
CA ILE A 83 -17.36 -35.71 -31.63
C ILE A 83 -17.38 -36.35 -30.23
N ASP A 84 -16.87 -37.57 -30.15
CA ASP A 84 -16.77 -38.38 -28.94
C ASP A 84 -16.14 -37.60 -27.77
N PRO A 85 -16.74 -37.60 -26.56
CA PRO A 85 -16.04 -37.22 -25.36
C PRO A 85 -15.28 -38.44 -24.84
N HIS A 86 -14.01 -38.58 -25.22
CA HIS A 86 -13.07 -39.33 -24.39
C HIS A 86 -12.93 -38.58 -23.05
N PRO A 87 -13.22 -39.19 -21.89
CA PRO A 87 -12.91 -38.56 -20.61
C PRO A 87 -11.38 -38.42 -20.48
N PRO A 88 -10.85 -37.27 -20.04
CA PRO A 88 -9.45 -37.24 -19.64
C PRO A 88 -9.25 -38.23 -18.50
N ALA A 89 -8.23 -39.09 -18.63
CA ALA A 89 -7.88 -40.11 -17.66
C ALA A 89 -7.85 -39.50 -16.25
N SER A 90 -8.64 -40.09 -15.35
CA SER A 90 -8.55 -39.82 -13.91
C SER A 90 -7.18 -40.25 -13.44
N VAL A 91 -6.26 -39.29 -13.26
CA VAL A 91 -5.05 -39.51 -12.49
C VAL A 91 -5.49 -39.55 -11.03
N ASN A 92 -5.75 -40.77 -10.54
CA ASN A 92 -5.83 -41.03 -9.11
C ASN A 92 -4.43 -40.81 -8.53
N VAL A 93 -4.16 -39.59 -8.06
CA VAL A 93 -3.06 -39.38 -7.12
C VAL A 93 -3.60 -39.82 -5.76
N SER A 94 -3.40 -41.09 -5.41
CA SER A 94 -3.55 -41.51 -4.02
C SER A 94 -2.38 -40.92 -3.24
N VAL A 95 -2.53 -39.71 -2.72
CA VAL A 95 -1.67 -39.26 -1.62
C VAL A 95 -2.11 -40.07 -0.42
N ALA A 96 -1.30 -41.05 -0.03
CA ALA A 96 -1.50 -41.77 1.21
C ALA A 96 -1.24 -40.80 2.38
N ILE A 97 -2.26 -40.07 2.80
CA ILE A 97 -2.24 -39.31 4.05
C ILE A 97 -2.36 -40.36 5.15
N ARG A 98 -1.22 -40.69 5.79
CA ARG A 98 -1.24 -41.54 6.98
C ARG A 98 -1.94 -40.77 8.10
N PRO A 99 -2.94 -41.35 8.78
CA PRO A 99 -3.50 -40.72 9.97
C PRO A 99 -2.41 -40.59 11.04
N PHE A 100 -2.33 -39.40 11.62
CA PHE A 100 -1.39 -39.01 12.67
C PHE A 100 -1.80 -39.64 14.00
N ASN A 101 -1.57 -40.95 14.15
CA ASN A 101 -1.68 -41.58 15.45
C ASN A 101 -0.83 -42.86 15.50
N ASP A 102 0.49 -42.74 15.34
CA ASP A 102 1.40 -43.84 15.75
C ASP A 102 2.91 -43.51 15.76
N GLN A 103 3.35 -42.27 16.09
CA GLN A 103 4.75 -42.00 16.46
C GLN A 103 4.86 -40.88 17.51
N ALA A 104 4.14 -41.02 18.61
CA ALA A 104 4.43 -40.26 19.83
C ALA A 104 5.63 -40.91 20.53
N GLY A 105 6.82 -40.63 20.03
CA GLY A 105 8.05 -41.10 20.66
C GLY A 105 9.18 -41.28 19.66
N LEU A 106 9.84 -40.19 19.28
CA LEU A 106 11.30 -40.03 19.31
C LEU A 106 11.64 -38.66 18.71
N LEU A 107 12.54 -37.93 19.40
CA LEU A 107 13.25 -36.72 18.95
C LEU A 107 12.50 -35.39 19.07
N ALA A 108 12.14 -35.02 20.31
CA ALA A 108 12.26 -33.61 20.71
C ALA A 108 13.74 -33.28 20.91
N THR A 109 14.49 -33.09 19.82
CA THR A 109 15.70 -32.27 19.89
C THR A 109 15.21 -30.84 20.10
N MET A 110 15.40 -30.31 21.30
CA MET A 110 15.20 -28.89 21.55
C MET A 110 16.15 -28.14 20.62
N SER A 111 15.63 -27.65 19.49
CA SER A 111 16.33 -26.64 18.69
C SER A 111 16.59 -25.48 19.64
N GLU A 112 17.88 -25.23 19.91
CA GLU A 112 18.31 -24.10 20.70
C GLU A 112 17.91 -22.85 19.93
N LYS A 113 16.86 -22.16 20.39
CA LYS A 113 16.28 -21.02 19.67
C LYS A 113 17.37 -20.04 19.26
N LEU A 114 17.51 -19.80 17.96
CA LEU A 114 18.43 -18.80 17.43
C LEU A 114 18.14 -17.44 18.09
N ALA A 115 19.20 -16.80 18.58
CA ALA A 115 19.09 -15.45 19.10
C ALA A 115 18.64 -14.50 17.97
N PRO A 116 17.79 -13.49 18.29
CA PRO A 116 17.43 -12.47 17.31
C PRO A 116 18.68 -11.81 16.70
N PRO A 117 18.65 -11.47 15.40
CA PRO A 117 19.78 -10.80 14.76
C PRO A 117 19.99 -9.41 15.37
N ALA A 118 21.24 -9.11 15.75
CA ALA A 118 21.65 -7.77 16.18
C ALA A 118 21.93 -6.86 14.96
N VAL A 119 20.95 -6.76 14.07
CA VAL A 119 21.04 -6.01 12.81
C VAL A 119 20.29 -4.70 12.96
N ARG A 120 21.02 -3.60 12.82
CA ARG A 120 20.53 -2.23 12.92
C ARG A 120 20.89 -1.49 11.66
N TRP A 121 19.98 -0.63 11.20
CA TRP A 121 20.29 0.21 10.06
C TRP A 121 21.33 1.29 10.40
N ASP A 122 21.97 1.82 9.37
CA ASP A 122 22.72 3.07 9.42
C ASP A 122 21.91 4.18 8.75
N LEU A 123 21.49 5.16 9.56
CA LEU A 123 20.76 6.34 9.08
C LEU A 123 21.66 7.56 8.85
N SER A 124 22.99 7.43 8.99
CA SER A 124 23.96 8.54 8.89
C SER A 124 23.93 9.26 7.54
N ALA A 125 23.54 8.53 6.49
CA ALA A 125 23.29 9.07 5.15
C ALA A 125 22.17 10.14 5.14
N LEU A 126 21.17 9.99 6.02
CA LEU A 126 20.12 10.99 6.23
C LEU A 126 20.53 12.03 7.27
N ALA A 127 20.87 11.58 8.48
CA ALA A 127 21.30 12.42 9.60
C ALA A 127 22.03 11.59 10.67
N SER A 128 22.96 12.23 11.40
CA SER A 128 23.75 11.60 12.46
C SER A 128 23.07 11.64 13.84
N GLY A 129 21.97 12.39 13.97
CA GLY A 129 21.27 12.64 15.23
C GLY A 129 20.08 13.57 15.05
N LEU A 130 19.27 13.74 16.10
CA LEU A 130 18.11 14.66 16.06
C LEU A 130 18.54 16.13 15.91
N ASP A 131 19.76 16.47 16.36
CA ASP A 131 20.35 17.80 16.29
C ASP A 131 21.33 17.99 15.10
N ASP A 132 21.33 17.08 14.12
CA ASP A 132 22.19 17.21 12.94
C ASP A 132 21.82 18.50 12.16
N PRO A 133 22.77 19.45 11.97
CA PRO A 133 22.48 20.72 11.31
C PRO A 133 21.93 20.56 9.88
N ARG A 134 22.27 19.46 9.19
CA ARG A 134 21.75 19.18 7.84
C ARG A 134 20.23 19.11 7.82
N LEU A 135 19.60 18.63 8.90
CA LEU A 135 18.14 18.54 9.01
C LEU A 135 17.50 19.93 8.92
N GLU A 136 18.07 20.90 9.64
CA GLU A 136 17.58 22.27 9.62
C GLU A 136 17.93 22.97 8.30
N GLU A 137 19.11 22.72 7.73
CA GLU A 137 19.51 23.24 6.41
C GLU A 137 18.55 22.78 5.30
N TYR A 138 18.13 21.51 5.30
CA TYR A 138 17.14 21.02 4.35
C TYR A 138 15.82 21.79 4.43
N TRP A 139 15.34 22.05 5.65
CA TRP A 139 14.12 22.80 5.82
C TRP A 139 14.27 24.27 5.45
N GLN A 140 15.33 24.94 5.88
CA GLN A 140 15.55 26.34 5.52
C GLN A 140 15.63 26.51 4.00
N SER A 141 16.33 25.60 3.32
CA SER A 141 16.39 25.60 1.85
C SER A 141 15.02 25.38 1.21
N ALA A 142 14.22 24.43 1.73
CA ALA A 142 12.89 24.14 1.20
C ALA A 142 11.89 25.26 1.47
N GLU A 143 11.94 25.86 2.66
CA GLU A 143 11.09 26.97 3.09
C GLU A 143 11.39 28.23 2.25
N ALA A 144 12.67 28.55 2.04
CA ALA A 144 13.08 29.65 1.18
C ALA A 144 12.63 29.42 -0.27
N LEU A 145 12.90 28.23 -0.83
CA LEU A 145 12.50 27.91 -2.20
C LEU A 145 10.98 27.89 -2.37
N SER A 146 10.22 27.47 -1.35
CA SER A 146 8.75 27.51 -1.38
C SER A 146 8.19 28.94 -1.35
N GLU A 147 8.86 29.86 -0.68
CA GLU A 147 8.49 31.28 -0.65
C GLU A 147 8.74 31.93 -2.02
N GLU A 148 9.91 31.66 -2.60
CA GLU A 148 10.25 32.09 -3.96
C GLU A 148 9.26 31.51 -4.98
N PHE A 149 8.94 30.23 -4.85
CA PHE A 149 7.97 29.53 -5.69
C PHE A 149 6.59 30.19 -5.61
N ALA A 150 6.06 30.40 -4.40
CA ALA A 150 4.77 31.04 -4.20
C ALA A 150 4.76 32.47 -4.79
N THR A 151 5.80 33.26 -4.54
CA THR A 151 5.92 34.62 -5.10
C THR A 151 5.95 34.62 -6.62
N ARG A 152 6.62 33.63 -7.22
CA ARG A 152 6.80 33.55 -8.68
C ARG A 152 5.52 33.11 -9.38
N TYR A 153 4.85 32.06 -8.90
CA TYR A 153 3.84 31.34 -9.68
C TYR A 153 2.40 31.56 -9.23
N ARG A 154 2.15 32.05 -8.01
CA ARG A 154 0.80 32.27 -7.51
C ARG A 154 0.02 33.25 -8.39
N ASP A 155 -1.23 32.90 -8.64
CA ASP A 155 -2.20 33.56 -9.51
C ASP A 155 -1.78 33.62 -11.00
N LYS A 156 -0.76 32.87 -11.41
CA LYS A 156 -0.16 32.93 -12.75
C LYS A 156 -0.05 31.56 -13.44
N VAL A 157 -0.49 30.47 -12.79
CA VAL A 157 -0.24 29.11 -13.29
C VAL A 157 -0.85 28.87 -14.68
N ALA A 158 -2.00 29.48 -14.98
CA ALA A 158 -2.64 29.40 -16.29
C ALA A 158 -1.90 30.12 -17.42
N GLU A 159 -1.06 31.11 -17.06
CA GLU A 159 -0.31 31.96 -18.01
C GLU A 159 1.05 31.37 -18.38
N LEU A 160 1.54 30.38 -17.62
CA LEU A 160 2.84 29.75 -17.84
C LEU A 160 2.91 29.10 -19.22
N SER A 161 4.06 29.24 -19.89
CA SER A 161 4.42 28.38 -21.02
C SER A 161 4.65 26.93 -20.57
N ALA A 162 4.71 25.99 -21.51
CA ALA A 162 4.98 24.58 -21.18
C ALA A 162 6.35 24.38 -20.50
N THR A 163 7.38 25.13 -20.92
CA THR A 163 8.69 25.13 -20.27
C THR A 163 8.62 25.65 -18.84
N GLU A 164 7.95 26.79 -18.61
CA GLU A 164 7.80 27.36 -17.27
C GLU A 164 6.96 26.46 -16.35
N MET A 165 5.94 25.78 -16.89
CA MET A 165 5.16 24.78 -16.18
C MET A 165 6.03 23.59 -15.76
N ALA A 166 6.87 23.08 -16.67
CA ALA A 166 7.80 22.00 -16.38
C ALA A 166 8.85 22.41 -15.32
N GLU A 167 9.36 23.64 -15.38
CA GLU A 167 10.25 24.21 -14.36
C GLU A 167 9.56 24.35 -13.00
N ALA A 168 8.31 24.82 -12.98
CA ALA A 168 7.52 24.94 -11.75
C ALA A 168 7.31 23.56 -11.10
N ILE A 169 6.90 22.57 -11.90
CA ILE A 169 6.72 21.19 -11.44
C ILE A 169 8.04 20.61 -10.91
N GLY A 170 9.15 20.79 -11.64
CA GLY A 170 10.47 20.34 -11.19
C GLY A 170 10.93 21.02 -9.89
N THR A 171 10.54 22.27 -9.67
CA THR A 171 10.81 22.99 -8.42
C THR A 171 10.02 22.39 -7.25
N ILE A 172 8.73 22.10 -7.44
CA ILE A 172 7.92 21.40 -6.43
C ILE A 172 8.52 20.02 -6.11
N GLU A 173 8.91 19.25 -7.12
CA GLU A 173 9.58 17.96 -6.95
C GLU A 173 10.84 18.10 -6.07
N ALA A 174 11.70 19.07 -6.37
CA ALA A 174 12.94 19.32 -5.62
C ALA A 174 12.67 19.72 -4.16
N ILE A 175 11.65 20.56 -3.91
CA ILE A 175 11.23 20.94 -2.56
C ILE A 175 10.82 19.68 -1.77
N TYR A 176 9.92 18.86 -2.32
CA TYR A 176 9.44 17.65 -1.64
C TYR A 176 10.56 16.62 -1.42
N GLN A 177 11.45 16.40 -2.39
CA GLN A 177 12.62 15.52 -2.22
C GLN A 177 13.55 16.00 -1.10
N THR A 178 13.66 17.31 -0.90
CA THR A 178 14.50 17.89 0.15
C THR A 178 13.92 17.63 1.54
N VAL A 179 12.63 17.90 1.74
CA VAL A 179 11.97 17.72 3.05
C VAL A 179 11.61 16.27 3.37
N ALA A 180 11.60 15.39 2.37
CA ALA A 180 11.44 13.95 2.58
C ALA A 180 12.59 13.36 3.43
N LYS A 181 13.79 13.94 3.40
CA LYS A 181 14.95 13.47 4.18
C LYS A 181 14.74 13.64 5.70
N PRO A 182 14.48 14.86 6.23
CA PRO A 182 14.24 15.01 7.66
C PRO A 182 12.97 14.29 8.13
N GLY A 183 11.89 14.29 7.32
CA GLY A 183 10.66 13.55 7.64
C GLY A 183 10.86 12.04 7.68
N GLY A 184 11.57 11.48 6.69
CA GLY A 184 11.93 10.07 6.64
C GLY A 184 12.84 9.66 7.80
N TYR A 185 13.86 10.46 8.10
CA TYR A 185 14.73 10.23 9.26
C TYR A 185 13.93 10.20 10.56
N ALA A 186 13.03 11.16 10.77
CA ALA A 186 12.18 11.19 11.96
C ALA A 186 11.29 9.96 12.10
N SER A 187 10.67 9.52 10.99
CA SER A 187 9.82 8.33 10.96
C SER A 187 10.59 7.05 11.27
N LEU A 188 11.78 6.89 10.67
CA LEU A 188 12.65 5.74 10.91
C LEU A 188 13.09 5.71 12.38
N ARG A 189 13.57 6.84 12.93
CA ARG A 189 13.93 6.92 14.35
C ARG A 189 12.76 6.56 15.28
N PHE A 190 11.56 7.07 15.00
CA PHE A 190 10.37 6.76 15.80
C PHE A 190 9.97 5.29 15.72
N SER A 191 10.13 4.64 14.56
CA SER A 191 9.81 3.21 14.42
C SER A 191 10.73 2.28 15.22
N THR A 192 11.92 2.75 15.61
CA THR A 192 12.87 1.97 16.43
C THR A 192 12.78 2.24 17.93
N ASP A 193 12.16 3.35 18.33
CA ASP A 193 12.01 3.77 19.71
C ASP A 193 10.87 4.79 19.82
N SER A 194 9.64 4.29 19.82
CA SER A 194 8.43 5.12 19.95
C SER A 194 8.16 5.57 21.40
N GLY A 195 8.87 5.00 22.37
CA GLY A 195 8.75 5.32 23.79
C GLY A 195 9.49 6.58 24.20
N ASP A 196 10.52 7.00 23.45
CA ASP A 196 11.28 8.22 23.70
C ASP A 196 10.46 9.49 23.36
N PRO A 197 10.12 10.33 24.36
CA PRO A 197 9.39 11.58 24.14
C PRO A 197 10.12 12.57 23.22
N ALA A 198 11.45 12.57 23.19
CA ALA A 198 12.24 13.45 22.33
C ALA A 198 12.10 13.06 20.85
N ILE A 199 12.07 11.77 20.54
CA ILE A 199 11.85 11.27 19.17
C ILE A 199 10.41 11.55 18.74
N GLY A 200 9.43 11.33 19.61
CA GLY A 200 8.03 11.68 19.36
C GLY A 200 7.84 13.17 19.07
N ALA A 201 8.43 14.05 19.90
CA ALA A 201 8.40 15.49 19.69
C ALA A 201 9.09 15.91 18.37
N PHE A 202 10.22 15.28 18.04
CA PHE A 202 10.94 15.54 16.80
C PHE A 202 10.10 15.17 15.56
N LEU A 203 9.46 13.99 15.56
CA LEU A 203 8.55 13.56 14.50
C LEU A 203 7.38 14.53 14.33
N GLN A 204 6.76 14.95 15.43
CA GLN A 204 5.66 15.90 15.40
C GLN A 204 6.10 17.24 14.80
N LYS A 205 7.27 17.76 15.19
CA LYS A 205 7.84 18.98 14.61
C LYS A 205 8.04 18.86 13.10
N GLN A 206 8.55 17.73 12.59
CA GLN A 206 8.73 17.54 11.15
C GLN A 206 7.38 17.50 10.41
N ARG A 207 6.37 16.86 10.99
CA ARG A 207 5.01 16.78 10.42
C ARG A 207 4.38 18.17 10.30
N GLU A 208 4.49 19.00 11.34
CA GLU A 208 3.93 20.36 11.35
C GLU A 208 4.58 21.26 10.30
N ARG A 209 5.91 21.20 10.14
CA ARG A 209 6.60 21.92 9.05
C ARG A 209 6.16 21.42 7.67
N GLY A 210 5.99 20.10 7.53
CA GLY A 210 5.46 19.49 6.32
C GLY A 210 4.06 20.01 5.95
N THR A 211 3.16 20.12 6.93
CA THR A 211 1.83 20.73 6.74
C THR A 211 1.94 22.18 6.29
N GLY A 212 2.75 23.00 6.97
CA GLY A 212 2.93 24.41 6.61
C GLY A 212 3.48 24.61 5.19
N LEU A 213 4.45 23.78 4.80
CA LEU A 213 5.00 23.75 3.44
C LEU A 213 3.93 23.34 2.41
N SER A 214 3.16 22.29 2.70
CA SER A 214 2.10 21.81 1.81
C SER A 214 1.02 22.87 1.59
N VAL A 215 0.57 23.54 2.64
CA VAL A 215 -0.37 24.67 2.56
C VAL A 215 0.18 25.77 1.66
N LYS A 216 1.46 26.14 1.81
CA LYS A 216 2.07 27.20 1.01
C LYS A 216 2.10 26.89 -0.50
N LEU A 217 2.29 25.62 -0.86
CA LEU A 217 2.41 25.18 -2.26
C LEU A 217 1.08 24.76 -2.90
N MET A 218 0.04 24.54 -2.10
CA MET A 218 -1.25 23.98 -2.52
C MET A 218 -1.94 24.75 -3.65
N PHE A 219 -1.76 26.08 -3.69
CA PHE A 219 -2.33 26.94 -4.73
C PHE A 219 -2.01 26.42 -6.14
N PHE A 220 -0.82 25.84 -6.35
CA PHE A 220 -0.36 25.46 -7.68
C PHE A 220 -1.23 24.35 -8.27
N GLU A 221 -1.50 23.30 -7.50
CA GLU A 221 -2.41 22.24 -7.94
C GLU A 221 -3.85 22.76 -8.08
N LEU A 222 -4.30 23.65 -7.21
CA LEU A 222 -5.65 24.22 -7.28
C LEU A 222 -5.84 25.11 -8.50
N GLU A 223 -4.87 25.93 -8.87
CA GLU A 223 -4.91 26.74 -10.09
C GLU A 223 -4.83 25.84 -11.33
N LEU A 224 -4.01 24.79 -11.31
CA LEU A 224 -3.97 23.79 -12.38
C LEU A 224 -5.33 23.08 -12.52
N GLN A 225 -6.01 22.77 -11.41
CA GLN A 225 -7.38 22.24 -11.37
C GLN A 225 -8.46 23.25 -11.76
N ALA A 226 -8.20 24.56 -11.70
CA ALA A 226 -9.09 25.59 -12.25
C ALA A 226 -8.90 25.83 -13.76
N MET A 227 -7.74 25.47 -14.30
CA MET A 227 -7.36 25.80 -15.67
C MET A 227 -8.37 25.30 -16.71
N ASP A 228 -8.57 26.09 -17.77
CA ASP A 228 -9.40 25.69 -18.90
C ASP A 228 -8.83 24.44 -19.61
N GLY A 229 -9.71 23.55 -20.06
CA GLY A 229 -9.32 22.29 -20.68
C GLY A 229 -8.55 22.45 -21.99
N GLU A 230 -8.88 23.46 -22.81
CA GLU A 230 -8.15 23.74 -24.05
C GLU A 230 -6.73 24.21 -23.76
N ARG A 231 -6.56 25.06 -22.74
CA ARG A 231 -5.23 25.52 -22.28
C ARG A 231 -4.37 24.36 -21.77
N VAL A 232 -4.96 23.44 -21.02
CA VAL A 232 -4.25 22.25 -20.53
C VAL A 232 -3.77 21.38 -21.69
N GLU A 233 -4.61 21.11 -22.69
CA GLU A 233 -4.20 20.30 -23.85
C GLU A 233 -3.17 21.02 -24.72
N GLU A 234 -3.22 22.35 -24.82
CA GLU A 234 -2.17 23.16 -25.46
C GLU A 234 -0.81 22.93 -24.77
N LEU A 235 -0.74 23.07 -23.44
CA LEU A 235 0.47 22.84 -22.67
C LEU A 235 1.00 21.41 -22.81
N LEU A 236 0.10 20.42 -22.79
CA LEU A 236 0.45 19.01 -22.91
C LEU A 236 0.90 18.61 -24.32
N SER A 237 0.65 19.44 -25.33
CA SER A 237 1.12 19.20 -26.70
C SER A 237 2.59 19.55 -26.90
N ASP A 238 3.18 20.34 -25.99
CA ASP A 238 4.57 20.75 -26.06
C ASP A 238 5.51 19.67 -25.47
N PRO A 239 6.58 19.26 -26.19
CA PRO A 239 7.53 18.26 -25.71
C PRO A 239 8.22 18.61 -24.38
N ALA A 240 8.33 19.90 -24.02
CA ALA A 240 8.94 20.32 -22.75
C ALA A 240 8.20 19.77 -21.51
N LEU A 241 6.89 19.50 -21.64
CA LEU A 241 6.06 18.98 -20.55
C LEU A 241 5.86 17.46 -20.61
N ALA A 242 6.47 16.76 -21.56
CA ALA A 242 6.25 15.33 -21.80
C ALA A 242 6.51 14.47 -20.55
N ASP A 243 7.60 14.74 -19.83
CA ASP A 243 7.97 14.02 -18.60
C ASP A 243 6.96 14.24 -17.45
N PHE A 244 6.20 15.34 -17.49
CA PHE A 244 5.24 15.73 -16.45
C PHE A 244 3.78 15.63 -16.90
N ALA A 245 3.53 15.13 -18.12
CA ALA A 245 2.18 15.05 -18.67
C ALA A 245 1.23 14.23 -17.79
N HIS A 246 1.74 13.15 -17.19
CA HIS A 246 0.98 12.33 -16.25
C HIS A 246 0.54 13.12 -15.01
N PHE A 247 1.47 13.83 -14.36
CA PHE A 247 1.15 14.68 -13.20
C PHE A 247 0.06 15.69 -13.54
N VAL A 248 0.19 16.39 -14.67
CA VAL A 248 -0.82 17.39 -15.09
C VAL A 248 -2.18 16.74 -15.31
N ARG A 249 -2.25 15.61 -16.03
CA ARG A 249 -3.51 14.91 -16.29
C ARG A 249 -4.15 14.39 -14.99
N THR A 250 -3.38 13.78 -14.11
CA THR A 250 -3.89 13.25 -12.82
C THR A 250 -4.32 14.38 -11.90
N THR A 251 -3.59 15.50 -11.83
CA THR A 251 -4.04 16.67 -11.05
C THR A 251 -5.37 17.20 -11.59
N ARG A 252 -5.55 17.24 -12.92
CA ARG A 252 -6.80 17.66 -13.55
C ARG A 252 -8.00 16.76 -13.26
N THR A 253 -7.81 15.47 -12.95
CA THR A 253 -8.95 14.60 -12.62
C THR A 253 -9.64 15.01 -11.32
N TYR A 254 -8.97 15.77 -10.46
CA TYR A 254 -9.54 16.30 -9.21
C TYR A 254 -10.37 17.57 -9.39
N SER A 255 -10.34 18.21 -10.57
CA SER A 255 -11.03 19.49 -10.83
C SER A 255 -12.51 19.53 -10.42
N PRO A 256 -13.33 18.48 -10.68
CA PRO A 256 -14.74 18.47 -10.25
C PRO A 256 -14.95 18.44 -8.73
N PHE A 257 -13.92 18.03 -7.99
CA PHE A 257 -13.96 17.78 -6.54
C PHE A 257 -13.10 18.77 -5.74
N ARG A 258 -12.52 19.78 -6.41
CA ARG A 258 -11.70 20.79 -5.77
C ARG A 258 -12.56 21.72 -4.92
N LEU A 259 -12.01 22.16 -3.78
CA LEU A 259 -12.57 23.27 -3.02
C LEU A 259 -11.83 24.56 -3.36
N SER A 260 -12.26 25.69 -2.78
CA SER A 260 -11.47 26.91 -2.83
C SER A 260 -10.19 26.76 -1.99
N GLU A 261 -9.15 27.54 -2.31
CA GLU A 261 -7.89 27.49 -1.54
C GLU A 261 -8.12 27.71 -0.04
N ALA A 262 -8.96 28.68 0.33
CA ALA A 262 -9.28 28.93 1.74
C ALA A 262 -9.94 27.71 2.43
N GLU A 263 -10.82 26.99 1.73
CA GLU A 263 -11.46 25.77 2.26
C GLU A 263 -10.45 24.63 2.39
N GLU A 264 -9.58 24.43 1.40
CA GLU A 264 -8.54 23.39 1.45
C GLU A 264 -7.53 23.65 2.57
N VAL A 265 -7.12 24.92 2.76
CA VAL A 265 -6.25 25.32 3.87
C VAL A 265 -6.91 25.02 5.21
N VAL A 266 -8.18 25.36 5.39
CA VAL A 266 -8.91 25.05 6.63
C VAL A 266 -8.98 23.55 6.88
N LEU A 267 -9.28 22.73 5.86
CA LEU A 267 -9.29 21.27 6.02
C LEU A 267 -7.92 20.72 6.40
N GLU A 268 -6.85 21.17 5.74
CA GLU A 268 -5.50 20.66 5.99
C GLU A 268 -4.95 21.09 7.36
N GLU A 269 -5.19 22.33 7.80
CA GLU A 269 -4.76 22.78 9.12
C GLU A 269 -5.55 22.08 10.24
N THR A 270 -6.86 21.97 10.10
CA THR A 270 -7.73 21.36 11.13
C THR A 270 -7.59 19.84 11.21
N ALA A 271 -7.13 19.17 10.16
CA ALA A 271 -6.91 17.73 10.17
C ALA A 271 -5.87 17.28 11.23
N ASN A 272 -4.92 18.14 11.61
CA ASN A 272 -3.95 17.86 12.68
C ASN A 272 -4.60 17.66 14.05
N THR A 273 -5.66 18.43 14.34
CA THR A 273 -6.44 18.33 15.59
C THR A 273 -7.75 17.55 15.41
N GLY A 274 -8.14 17.28 14.16
CA GLY A 274 -9.26 16.44 13.75
C GLY A 274 -8.85 15.00 13.47
N SER A 275 -9.06 14.53 12.24
CA SER A 275 -8.92 13.11 11.86
C SER A 275 -7.57 12.49 12.21
N ARG A 276 -6.45 13.20 12.05
CA ARG A 276 -5.11 12.68 12.39
C ARG A 276 -4.92 12.51 13.90
N ALA A 277 -5.50 13.39 14.72
CA ALA A 277 -5.48 13.23 16.18
C ALA A 277 -6.31 12.01 16.63
N TRP A 278 -7.46 11.77 16.01
CA TRP A 278 -8.30 10.60 16.32
C TRP A 278 -7.64 9.28 15.89
N GLN A 279 -6.93 9.25 14.76
CA GLN A 279 -6.12 8.10 14.34
C GLN A 279 -4.99 7.83 15.35
N ARG A 280 -4.25 8.86 15.76
CA ARG A 280 -3.21 8.73 16.78
C ARG A 280 -3.77 8.24 18.12
N LEU A 281 -4.93 8.73 18.54
CA LEU A 281 -5.58 8.25 19.76
C LEU A 281 -5.93 6.76 19.69
N HIS A 282 -6.38 6.26 18.53
CA HIS A 282 -6.59 4.83 18.33
C HIS A 282 -5.28 4.03 18.50
N GLU A 283 -4.19 4.49 17.87
CA GLU A 283 -2.87 3.87 17.96
C GLU A 283 -2.34 3.85 19.40
N GLU A 284 -2.40 4.99 20.10
CA GLU A 284 -1.97 5.11 21.50
C GLU A 284 -2.81 4.24 22.44
N LEU A 285 -4.12 4.16 22.20
CA LEU A 285 -5.03 3.37 23.04
C LEU A 285 -4.72 1.87 22.95
N LEU A 286 -4.59 1.34 21.73
CA LEU A 286 -4.30 -0.08 21.52
C LEU A 286 -2.84 -0.43 21.85
N GLY A 287 -1.90 0.42 21.45
CA GLY A 287 -0.46 0.20 21.70
C GLY A 287 -0.10 0.13 23.19
N ASN A 288 -0.79 0.90 24.03
CA ASN A 288 -0.58 0.90 25.48
C ASN A 288 -1.42 -0.15 26.23
N HIS A 289 -2.37 -0.83 25.57
CA HIS A 289 -3.23 -1.79 26.25
C HIS A 289 -2.50 -3.10 26.54
N LYS A 290 -2.69 -3.63 27.76
CA LYS A 290 -2.20 -4.94 28.17
C LYS A 290 -3.34 -5.97 28.10
N PHE A 291 -3.11 -6.99 27.29
CA PHE A 291 -4.01 -8.12 27.15
C PHE A 291 -3.65 -9.16 28.20
N HIS A 292 -4.68 -9.73 28.84
CA HIS A 292 -4.52 -10.67 29.94
C HIS A 292 -4.72 -12.08 29.39
N PHE A 293 -3.63 -12.82 29.19
CA PHE A 293 -3.65 -14.14 28.61
C PHE A 293 -3.53 -15.21 29.71
N HIS A 294 -4.45 -16.16 29.71
CA HIS A 294 -4.42 -17.30 30.62
C HIS A 294 -3.92 -18.52 29.85
N ARG A 295 -2.67 -18.94 30.13
CA ARG A 295 -2.11 -20.11 29.46
C ARG A 295 -2.80 -21.39 29.95
N PRO A 296 -3.32 -22.24 29.05
CA PRO A 296 -3.89 -23.53 29.44
C PRO A 296 -2.92 -24.34 30.30
N GLY A 297 -3.39 -24.82 31.46
CA GLY A 297 -2.59 -25.61 32.40
C GLY A 297 -1.69 -24.79 33.33
N LYS A 298 -1.77 -23.46 33.31
CA LYS A 298 -1.13 -22.58 34.30
C LYS A 298 -2.17 -21.71 34.99
N ASP A 299 -1.95 -21.42 36.27
CA ASP A 299 -2.83 -20.54 37.07
C ASP A 299 -2.46 -19.06 36.94
N GLU A 300 -1.30 -18.75 36.35
CA GLU A 300 -0.80 -17.38 36.19
C GLU A 300 -1.45 -16.67 34.99
N VAL A 301 -1.62 -15.36 35.13
CA VAL A 301 -2.07 -14.46 34.06
C VAL A 301 -0.85 -13.77 33.46
N GLU A 302 -0.63 -13.98 32.17
CA GLU A 302 0.43 -13.32 31.41
C GLU A 302 -0.10 -11.98 30.87
N GLU A 303 0.52 -10.86 31.24
CA GLU A 303 0.26 -9.55 30.61
C GLU A 303 1.06 -9.45 29.31
N MET A 304 0.37 -9.27 28.19
CA MET A 304 0.94 -9.33 26.85
C MET A 304 0.55 -8.11 26.02
N THR A 305 1.34 -7.79 25.00
CA THR A 305 0.92 -6.82 23.96
C THR A 305 -0.09 -7.45 23.01
N GLU A 306 -0.76 -6.65 22.18
CA GLU A 306 -1.67 -7.17 21.14
C GLU A 306 -0.95 -8.13 20.19
N GLN A 307 0.26 -7.78 19.75
CA GLN A 307 1.04 -8.58 18.81
C GLN A 307 1.47 -9.92 19.43
N ASP A 308 1.85 -9.92 20.71
CA ASP A 308 2.18 -11.15 21.42
C ASP A 308 0.97 -12.10 21.46
N VAL A 309 -0.23 -11.59 21.77
CA VAL A 309 -1.45 -12.41 21.77
C VAL A 309 -1.82 -12.90 20.37
N LEU A 310 -1.71 -12.04 19.35
CA LEU A 310 -1.97 -12.41 17.95
C LEU A 310 -1.01 -13.51 17.46
N SER A 311 0.25 -13.51 17.94
CA SER A 311 1.22 -14.55 17.61
C SER A 311 0.77 -15.93 18.11
N LEU A 312 0.14 -16.00 19.27
CA LEU A 312 -0.37 -17.24 19.86
C LEU A 312 -1.55 -17.84 19.09
N LEU A 313 -2.21 -17.09 18.20
CA LEU A 313 -3.21 -17.65 17.28
C LEU A 313 -2.60 -18.62 16.24
N ARG A 314 -1.28 -18.67 16.13
CA ARG A 314 -0.52 -19.59 15.27
C ARG A 314 0.03 -20.80 16.03
N ASP A 315 -0.24 -20.92 17.33
CA ASP A 315 0.25 -22.03 18.14
C ASP A 315 -0.32 -23.36 17.65
N ALA A 316 0.46 -24.44 17.76
CA ALA A 316 0.02 -25.79 17.40
C ALA A 316 -1.10 -26.28 18.35
N ASP A 317 -1.05 -25.92 19.63
CA ASP A 317 -2.07 -26.26 20.60
C ASP A 317 -3.34 -25.41 20.41
N ARG A 318 -4.45 -26.08 20.14
CA ARG A 318 -5.75 -25.45 19.95
C ARG A 318 -6.26 -24.75 21.21
N LEU A 319 -5.94 -25.24 22.40
CA LEU A 319 -6.33 -24.59 23.65
C LEU A 319 -5.62 -23.24 23.83
N VAL A 320 -4.34 -23.16 23.42
CA VAL A 320 -3.59 -21.89 23.43
C VAL A 320 -4.22 -20.90 22.46
N ARG A 321 -4.56 -21.33 21.25
CA ARG A 321 -5.25 -20.47 20.26
C ARG A 321 -6.61 -19.96 20.76
N GLN A 322 -7.38 -20.83 21.42
CA GLN A 322 -8.67 -20.44 22.02
C GLN A 322 -8.47 -19.37 23.10
N ALA A 323 -7.59 -19.62 24.06
CA ALA A 323 -7.28 -18.68 25.13
C ALA A 323 -6.75 -17.34 24.59
N ALA A 324 -5.97 -17.35 23.52
CA ALA A 324 -5.47 -16.15 22.87
C ALA A 324 -6.60 -15.35 22.20
N ALA A 325 -7.52 -16.02 21.49
CA ALA A 325 -8.68 -15.37 20.90
C ALA A 325 -9.63 -14.78 21.95
N ASP A 326 -9.82 -15.47 23.08
CA ASP A 326 -10.63 -14.99 24.20
C ASP A 326 -9.97 -13.78 24.89
N SER A 327 -8.65 -13.82 25.08
CA SER A 327 -7.86 -12.71 25.61
C SER A 327 -7.96 -11.47 24.72
N LEU A 328 -7.73 -11.63 23.41
CA LEU A 328 -7.85 -10.56 22.41
C LEU A 328 -9.26 -9.95 22.42
N THR A 329 -10.29 -10.79 22.37
CA THR A 329 -11.69 -10.35 22.38
C THR A 329 -12.01 -9.59 23.66
N SER A 330 -11.59 -10.11 24.81
CA SER A 330 -11.85 -9.49 26.11
C SER A 330 -11.11 -8.17 26.28
N GLY A 331 -9.86 -8.06 25.81
CA GLY A 331 -9.10 -6.80 25.81
C GLY A 331 -9.75 -5.74 24.93
N LEU A 332 -10.12 -6.09 23.70
CA LEU A 332 -10.83 -5.17 22.80
C LEU A 332 -12.21 -4.79 23.34
N ALA A 333 -12.92 -5.71 24.00
CA ALA A 333 -14.23 -5.44 24.60
C ALA A 333 -14.17 -4.35 25.69
N GLN A 334 -13.07 -4.26 26.45
CA GLN A 334 -12.87 -3.21 27.45
C GLN A 334 -12.91 -1.81 26.82
N HIS A 335 -12.43 -1.68 25.59
CA HIS A 335 -12.37 -0.42 24.85
C HIS A 335 -13.48 -0.27 23.80
N GLN A 336 -14.40 -1.24 23.69
CA GLN A 336 -15.39 -1.31 22.60
C GLN A 336 -16.13 0.02 22.40
N ARG A 337 -16.60 0.65 23.48
CA ARG A 337 -17.32 1.93 23.38
C ARG A 337 -16.45 3.03 22.81
N THR A 338 -15.20 3.12 23.23
CA THR A 338 -14.23 4.12 22.75
C THR A 338 -13.88 3.83 21.29
N LEU A 339 -13.52 2.60 20.94
CA LEU A 339 -13.17 2.20 19.57
C LEU A 339 -14.32 2.46 18.58
N VAL A 340 -15.56 2.13 18.96
CA VAL A 340 -16.74 2.42 18.14
C VAL A 340 -16.95 3.94 17.97
N PHE A 341 -16.74 4.72 19.03
CA PHE A 341 -16.84 6.18 18.95
C PHE A 341 -15.76 6.78 18.04
N LEU A 342 -14.51 6.32 18.16
CA LEU A 342 -13.40 6.73 17.28
C LEU A 342 -13.74 6.43 15.81
N TYR A 343 -14.16 5.21 15.52
CA TYR A 343 -14.51 4.77 14.17
C TYR A 343 -15.66 5.59 13.59
N ASN A 344 -16.74 5.81 14.35
CA ASN A 344 -17.88 6.62 13.91
C ASN A 344 -17.51 8.09 13.68
N THR A 345 -16.65 8.66 14.52
CA THR A 345 -16.16 10.04 14.34
C THR A 345 -15.35 10.17 13.05
N LEU A 346 -14.44 9.23 12.77
CA LEU A 346 -13.67 9.21 11.54
C LEU A 346 -14.55 9.00 10.29
N LEU A 347 -15.59 8.15 10.39
CA LEU A 347 -16.56 8.00 9.31
C LEU A 347 -17.38 9.27 9.08
N ALA A 348 -17.77 9.99 10.14
CA ALA A 348 -18.51 11.23 10.02
C ALA A 348 -17.66 12.37 9.42
N ASP A 349 -16.38 12.43 9.78
CA ASP A 349 -15.39 13.33 9.19
C ASP A 349 -15.24 13.05 7.69
N LYS A 350 -15.00 11.79 7.31
CA LYS A 350 -14.92 11.36 5.90
C LYS A 350 -16.21 11.67 5.12
N ALA A 351 -17.38 11.41 5.69
CA ALA A 351 -18.66 11.72 5.04
C ALA A 351 -18.88 13.23 4.86
N THR A 352 -18.35 14.04 5.78
CA THR A 352 -18.38 15.50 5.67
C THR A 352 -17.48 15.97 4.52
N GLU A 353 -16.25 15.45 4.43
CA GLU A 353 -15.33 15.76 3.34
C GLU A 353 -15.92 15.35 1.98
N ASP A 354 -16.47 14.13 1.89
CA ASP A 354 -17.11 13.62 0.66
C ASP A 354 -18.23 14.55 0.18
N ARG A 355 -19.08 15.00 1.11
CA ARG A 355 -20.16 15.94 0.80
C ARG A 355 -19.62 17.29 0.34
N LEU A 356 -18.59 17.84 0.99
CA LEU A 356 -17.99 19.12 0.59
C LEU A 356 -17.39 19.03 -0.82
N ARG A 357 -16.75 17.91 -1.13
CA ARG A 357 -16.11 17.66 -2.41
C ARG A 357 -17.07 17.14 -3.49
N ASN A 358 -18.36 16.96 -3.20
CA ASN A 358 -19.35 16.38 -4.11
C ASN A 358 -18.98 14.96 -4.60
N MET A 359 -18.40 14.13 -3.74
CA MET A 359 -18.15 12.73 -4.03
C MET A 359 -19.49 11.97 -4.14
N GLU A 360 -19.63 11.18 -5.20
CA GLU A 360 -20.84 10.41 -5.51
C GLU A 360 -20.97 9.16 -4.64
N TYR A 361 -19.84 8.57 -4.23
CA TYR A 361 -19.79 7.36 -3.40
C TYR A 361 -18.53 7.34 -2.51
N PRO A 362 -18.56 6.67 -1.34
CA PRO A 362 -17.53 6.82 -0.31
C PRO A 362 -16.10 6.46 -0.75
N GLU A 363 -15.96 5.49 -1.65
CA GLU A 363 -14.68 5.01 -2.18
C GLU A 363 -14.12 5.82 -3.36
N GLN A 364 -14.86 6.82 -3.87
CA GLN A 364 -14.47 7.57 -5.08
C GLN A 364 -13.13 8.28 -4.94
N SER A 365 -12.85 8.92 -3.80
CA SER A 365 -11.57 9.58 -3.56
C SER A 365 -10.38 8.61 -3.63
N ARG A 366 -10.60 7.34 -3.23
CA ARG A 366 -9.58 6.27 -3.32
C ARG A 366 -9.45 5.72 -4.73
N HIS A 367 -10.55 5.63 -5.48
CA HIS A 367 -10.51 5.30 -6.90
C HIS A 367 -9.70 6.33 -7.68
N LEU A 368 -9.97 7.62 -7.46
CA LEU A 368 -9.20 8.73 -8.04
C LEU A 368 -7.73 8.66 -7.67
N SER A 369 -7.40 8.45 -6.38
CA SER A 369 -5.99 8.38 -5.95
C SER A 369 -5.23 7.20 -6.51
N ASN A 370 -5.92 6.09 -6.80
CA ASN A 370 -5.33 4.89 -7.38
C ASN A 370 -5.43 4.87 -8.92
N GLU A 371 -6.04 5.90 -9.52
CA GLU A 371 -6.33 5.99 -10.96
C GLU A 371 -7.12 4.79 -11.49
N LEU A 372 -8.12 4.37 -10.71
CA LEU A 372 -9.01 3.26 -11.03
C LEU A 372 -10.41 3.76 -11.33
N ASP A 373 -11.04 3.16 -12.34
CA ASP A 373 -12.46 3.31 -12.59
C ASP A 373 -13.27 2.45 -11.60
N LYS A 374 -14.50 2.87 -11.34
CA LYS A 374 -15.40 2.17 -10.42
C LYS A 374 -15.70 0.76 -10.91
N GLU A 375 -15.88 0.60 -12.22
CA GLU A 375 -16.26 -0.64 -12.86
C GLU A 375 -15.18 -1.72 -12.68
N THR A 376 -13.90 -1.36 -12.75
CA THR A 376 -12.77 -2.25 -12.45
C THR A 376 -12.81 -2.73 -11.00
N VAL A 377 -13.02 -1.84 -10.03
CA VAL A 377 -13.08 -2.23 -8.61
C VAL A 377 -14.29 -3.12 -8.32
N ASP A 378 -15.45 -2.74 -8.84
CA ASP A 378 -16.70 -3.51 -8.70
C ASP A 378 -16.57 -4.90 -9.35
N LEU A 379 -15.89 -5.01 -10.49
CA LEU A 379 -15.60 -6.28 -11.15
C LEU A 379 -14.78 -7.21 -10.26
N VAL A 380 -13.70 -6.72 -9.64
CA VAL A 380 -12.86 -7.52 -8.74
C VAL A 380 -13.67 -7.96 -7.52
N ILE A 381 -14.44 -7.06 -6.90
CA ILE A 381 -15.29 -7.39 -5.74
C ILE A 381 -16.29 -8.50 -6.10
N ARG A 382 -16.96 -8.38 -7.26
CA ARG A 382 -17.90 -9.38 -7.74
C ARG A 382 -17.23 -10.73 -7.97
N LEU A 383 -16.11 -10.76 -8.71
CA LEU A 383 -15.39 -12.01 -9.00
C LEU A 383 -14.90 -12.69 -7.73
N CYS A 384 -14.37 -11.92 -6.76
CA CYS A 384 -13.99 -12.45 -5.45
C CYS A 384 -15.18 -13.13 -4.76
N ARG A 385 -16.37 -12.50 -4.74
CA ARG A 385 -17.60 -13.06 -4.14
C ARG A 385 -18.08 -14.31 -4.86
N GLU A 386 -18.08 -14.32 -6.19
CA GLU A 386 -18.45 -15.49 -7.00
C GLU A 386 -17.53 -16.69 -6.74
N HIS A 387 -16.28 -16.44 -6.34
CA HIS A 387 -15.28 -17.46 -6.05
C HIS A 387 -15.07 -17.77 -4.56
N TYR A 388 -15.92 -17.29 -3.65
CA TYR A 388 -15.92 -17.72 -2.24
C TYR A 388 -15.96 -19.25 -2.03
N PRO A 389 -16.57 -20.08 -2.91
CA PRO A 389 -16.47 -21.53 -2.80
C PRO A 389 -15.02 -22.07 -2.83
N LEU A 390 -14.06 -21.37 -3.46
CA LEU A 390 -12.64 -21.74 -3.41
C LEU A 390 -12.07 -21.61 -2.00
N VAL A 391 -12.40 -20.52 -1.31
CA VAL A 391 -12.00 -20.28 0.09
C VAL A 391 -12.68 -21.28 1.02
N ALA A 392 -13.96 -21.57 0.79
CA ALA A 392 -14.68 -22.60 1.55
C ALA A 392 -14.01 -23.98 1.39
N ARG A 393 -13.67 -24.37 0.15
CA ARG A 393 -12.94 -25.61 -0.13
C ARG A 393 -11.58 -25.65 0.58
N PHE A 394 -10.84 -24.55 0.59
CA PHE A 394 -9.56 -24.46 1.31
C PHE A 394 -9.73 -24.77 2.80
N TYR A 395 -10.72 -24.16 3.47
CA TYR A 395 -10.95 -24.41 4.89
C TYR A 395 -11.54 -25.79 5.17
N GLU A 396 -12.35 -26.37 4.28
CA GLU A 396 -12.81 -27.75 4.42
C GLU A 396 -11.64 -28.74 4.34
N VAL A 397 -10.75 -28.57 3.35
CA VAL A 397 -9.55 -29.41 3.23
C VAL A 397 -8.65 -29.24 4.45
N LYS A 398 -8.44 -28.00 4.92
CA LYS A 398 -7.69 -27.74 6.15
C LYS A 398 -8.32 -28.41 7.38
N ARG A 399 -9.64 -28.34 7.52
CA ARG A 399 -10.40 -29.02 8.59
C ARG A 399 -10.16 -30.53 8.56
N GLU A 400 -10.23 -31.14 7.38
CA GLU A 400 -9.98 -32.58 7.19
C GLU A 400 -8.55 -32.97 7.55
N ILE A 401 -7.55 -32.21 7.08
CA ILE A 401 -6.13 -32.45 7.40
C ILE A 401 -5.87 -32.35 8.90
N LEU A 402 -6.47 -31.36 9.58
CA LEU A 402 -6.35 -31.17 11.02
C LEU A 402 -7.19 -32.17 11.84
N GLY A 403 -8.00 -33.01 11.19
CA GLY A 403 -8.86 -33.98 11.87
C GLY A 403 -9.96 -33.35 12.73
N LEU A 404 -10.37 -32.11 12.41
CA LEU A 404 -11.34 -31.37 13.23
C LEU A 404 -12.78 -31.68 12.81
N PRO A 405 -13.72 -31.83 13.77
CA PRO A 405 -15.14 -31.96 13.44
C PRO A 405 -15.70 -30.65 12.86
N GLU A 406 -15.20 -29.51 13.34
CA GLU A 406 -15.55 -28.17 12.89
C GLU A 406 -14.32 -27.27 12.97
N LEU A 407 -14.07 -26.48 11.92
CA LEU A 407 -13.02 -25.47 11.89
C LEU A 407 -13.65 -24.11 12.20
N THR A 408 -13.15 -23.45 13.25
CA THR A 408 -13.64 -22.11 13.62
C THR A 408 -12.57 -21.04 13.37
N HIS A 409 -12.86 -19.80 13.74
CA HIS A 409 -11.93 -18.68 13.53
C HIS A 409 -10.57 -18.87 14.21
N ILE A 410 -10.50 -19.59 15.33
CA ILE A 410 -9.25 -19.88 16.05
C ILE A 410 -8.35 -20.88 15.32
N ASP A 411 -8.89 -21.62 14.35
CA ASP A 411 -8.17 -22.68 13.62
C ASP A 411 -7.62 -22.18 12.27
N ARG A 412 -7.96 -20.94 11.86
CA ARG A 412 -7.55 -20.37 10.56
C ARG A 412 -6.04 -20.34 10.40
N TYR A 413 -5.31 -20.03 11.47
CA TYR A 413 -3.85 -19.92 11.47
C TYR A 413 -3.14 -21.13 12.08
N ALA A 414 -3.90 -22.18 12.45
CA ALA A 414 -3.30 -23.41 12.95
C ALA A 414 -2.27 -23.95 11.94
N PRO A 415 -1.06 -24.30 12.38
CA PRO A 415 -0.05 -24.90 11.52
C PRO A 415 -0.56 -26.25 11.02
N LEU A 416 -0.31 -26.56 9.75
CA LEU A 416 -0.65 -27.87 9.17
C LEU A 416 0.45 -28.91 9.43
N PHE A 417 1.68 -28.43 9.57
CA PHE A 417 2.89 -29.22 9.75
C PHE A 417 3.74 -28.53 10.82
N GLU A 418 4.60 -29.27 11.51
CA GLU A 418 5.60 -28.68 12.40
C GLU A 418 6.52 -27.76 11.57
N ALA A 419 6.93 -26.62 12.14
CA ALA A 419 7.88 -25.74 11.48
C ALA A 419 9.20 -26.49 11.32
N GLU A 420 9.63 -26.73 10.07
CA GLU A 420 10.68 -27.72 9.79
C GLU A 420 12.10 -27.25 10.12
N GLU A 421 12.40 -25.95 10.30
CA GLU A 421 13.77 -25.51 10.64
C GLU A 421 13.84 -24.04 11.10
N GLU A 422 14.77 -23.72 12.01
CA GLU A 422 15.15 -22.33 12.29
C GLU A 422 16.18 -21.85 11.25
N VAL A 423 15.91 -20.71 10.60
CA VAL A 423 16.77 -20.15 9.56
C VAL A 423 17.63 -19.03 10.14
N SER A 424 18.95 -19.17 10.06
CA SER A 424 19.89 -18.12 10.49
C SER A 424 19.78 -16.87 9.62
N TRP A 425 20.20 -15.71 10.14
CA TRP A 425 20.17 -14.45 9.39
C TRP A 425 20.90 -14.55 8.04
N GLU A 426 22.11 -15.12 8.02
CA GLU A 426 22.90 -15.27 6.80
C GLU A 426 22.25 -16.22 5.80
N GLU A 427 21.64 -17.31 6.28
CA GLU A 427 20.90 -18.22 5.40
C GLU A 427 19.63 -17.54 4.86
N GLY A 428 18.92 -16.76 5.68
CA GLY A 428 17.78 -15.96 5.25
C GLY A 428 18.17 -14.93 4.18
N ARG A 429 19.26 -14.19 4.39
CA ARG A 429 19.84 -13.29 3.37
C ARG A 429 20.11 -14.04 2.08
N LYS A 430 20.79 -15.19 2.16
CA LYS A 430 21.13 -16.01 1.00
C LYS A 430 19.88 -16.45 0.23
N ILE A 431 18.87 -16.98 0.91
CA ILE A 431 17.61 -17.40 0.29
C ILE A 431 16.96 -16.23 -0.46
N VAL A 432 16.90 -15.05 0.14
CA VAL A 432 16.31 -13.85 -0.48
C VAL A 432 17.09 -13.42 -1.72
N VAL A 433 18.41 -13.28 -1.61
CA VAL A 433 19.27 -12.83 -2.73
C VAL A 433 19.26 -13.85 -3.87
N ASP A 434 19.37 -15.15 -3.58
CA ASP A 434 19.33 -16.21 -4.58
C ASP A 434 17.95 -16.28 -5.28
N SER A 435 16.86 -16.06 -4.53
CA SER A 435 15.51 -16.01 -5.10
C SER A 435 15.36 -14.86 -6.09
N PHE A 436 15.89 -13.69 -5.77
CA PHE A 436 15.91 -12.57 -6.71
C PHE A 436 16.84 -12.84 -7.89
N ALA A 437 17.98 -13.49 -7.68
CA ALA A 437 18.91 -13.84 -8.76
C ALA A 437 18.29 -14.83 -9.76
N GLY A 438 17.43 -15.74 -9.28
CA GLY A 438 16.62 -16.63 -10.13
C GLY A 438 15.66 -15.91 -11.08
N PHE A 439 15.35 -14.63 -10.81
CA PHE A 439 14.50 -13.79 -11.65
C PHE A 439 15.30 -12.72 -12.42
N SER A 440 16.16 -11.96 -11.73
CA SER A 440 16.93 -10.83 -12.28
C SER A 440 18.18 -10.55 -11.44
N GLU A 441 19.35 -10.57 -12.08
CA GLU A 441 20.63 -10.25 -11.45
C GLU A 441 20.66 -8.81 -10.89
N GLU A 442 20.07 -7.83 -11.59
CA GLU A 442 20.01 -6.46 -11.08
C GLU A 442 19.15 -6.38 -9.82
N MET A 443 18.03 -7.12 -9.75
CA MET A 443 17.19 -7.13 -8.55
C MET A 443 17.92 -7.78 -7.37
N ALA A 444 18.66 -8.86 -7.61
CA ALA A 444 19.49 -9.49 -6.58
C ALA A 444 20.57 -8.53 -6.07
N ARG A 445 21.26 -7.83 -6.98
CA ARG A 445 22.28 -6.84 -6.63
C ARG A 445 21.69 -5.71 -5.79
N ARG A 446 20.50 -5.20 -6.15
CA ARG A 446 19.80 -4.16 -5.38
C ARG A 446 19.31 -4.65 -4.03
N ALA A 447 18.85 -5.90 -3.93
CA ALA A 447 18.48 -6.49 -2.65
C ALA A 447 19.71 -6.67 -1.75
N ASP A 448 20.84 -7.09 -2.30
CA ASP A 448 22.08 -7.27 -1.55
C ASP A 448 22.64 -5.93 -1.01
N GLU A 449 22.46 -4.83 -1.75
CA GLU A 449 22.80 -3.46 -1.28
C GLU A 449 22.16 -3.14 0.09
N PHE A 450 20.92 -3.58 0.36
CA PHE A 450 20.27 -3.34 1.65
C PHE A 450 20.99 -4.03 2.81
N PHE A 451 21.61 -5.20 2.57
CA PHE A 451 22.40 -5.89 3.57
C PHE A 451 23.79 -5.29 3.71
N THR A 452 24.47 -5.00 2.60
CA THR A 452 25.87 -4.51 2.63
C THR A 452 25.98 -3.06 3.11
N GLU A 453 24.97 -2.23 2.84
CA GLU A 453 24.93 -0.83 3.25
C GLU A 453 24.22 -0.62 4.61
N ASN A 454 23.85 -1.70 5.30
CA ASN A 454 23.11 -1.67 6.57
C ASN A 454 21.82 -0.83 6.49
N TRP A 455 20.93 -1.12 5.54
CA TRP A 455 19.63 -0.41 5.43
C TRP A 455 18.48 -1.17 6.11
N ILE A 456 18.78 -2.27 6.79
CA ILE A 456 17.80 -3.13 7.45
C ILE A 456 17.95 -2.99 8.97
N ASP A 457 16.83 -2.86 9.66
CA ASP A 457 16.74 -2.95 11.12
C ASP A 457 15.84 -4.15 11.46
N ALA A 458 16.44 -5.16 12.08
CA ALA A 458 15.78 -6.44 12.34
C ALA A 458 15.86 -6.88 13.81
N GLU A 459 16.56 -6.11 14.66
CA GLU A 459 16.63 -6.36 16.09
C GLU A 459 15.33 -5.91 16.77
N PRO A 460 14.55 -6.83 17.37
CA PRO A 460 13.35 -6.46 18.12
C PRO A 460 13.74 -5.65 19.36
N ARG A 461 13.19 -4.44 19.50
CA ARG A 461 13.41 -3.54 20.63
C ARG A 461 12.06 -2.99 21.11
N ALA A 462 11.92 -2.84 22.42
CA ALA A 462 10.69 -2.41 23.10
C ALA A 462 10.82 -1.00 23.64
#